data_AF-A0A0C2FA80-F1
#
_entry.id   AF-A0A0C2FA80-F1
#
_cell.length_a   1.000
_cell.length_b   1.000
_cell.length_c   1.000
_cell.angle_alpha   90.00
_cell.angle_beta   90.00
_cell.angle_gamma   90.00
#
_symmetry.space_group_name_H-M   'P 1'
#
loop_
_entity.id
_entity.type
_entity.pdbx_description
1 polymer ?
#
loop_
_entity_poly.entity_id
_entity_poly.type
_entity_poly.pdbx_seq_one_letter_code
_entity_poly.pdbx_strand_id
1 'polypeptide(L)'
;MATQNGHVLASYNLARMHSSGIGVLRSCTTAVEFYKNVAERGRWSEKLMEAYGAYKEGRRDEAAIKYLFLAELGYEPAQTNIAYILDRGEADSLFPASKENVLERAIVQWQRAANQEYPLARIKLGDYHYYGWGTPADYEQVSFQETVP
;
A
#
# COMPACT_ATOMS: atom_id res chain seq x y z
N MET A 1 -28.18 -11.42 -2.38
CA MET A 1 -26.74 -11.18 -2.07
C MET A 1 -26.50 -10.56 -0.67
N ALA A 2 -27.37 -10.75 0.32
CA ALA A 2 -27.20 -10.12 1.65
C ALA A 2 -26.27 -10.88 2.61
N THR A 3 -26.09 -12.19 2.42
CA THR A 3 -25.37 -13.07 3.36
C THR A 3 -23.86 -12.82 3.39
N GLN A 4 -23.23 -12.42 2.29
CA GLN A 4 -21.77 -12.17 2.31
C GLN A 4 -21.40 -10.88 3.04
N ASN A 5 -22.19 -9.81 2.90
CA ASN A 5 -21.93 -8.54 3.59
C ASN A 5 -22.10 -8.65 5.12
N GLY A 6 -23.07 -9.45 5.58
CA GLY A 6 -23.27 -9.75 7.00
C GLY A 6 -22.06 -10.48 7.63
N HIS A 7 -21.46 -11.42 6.89
CA HIS A 7 -20.26 -12.11 7.34
C HIS A 7 -19.02 -11.21 7.38
N VAL A 8 -18.84 -10.32 6.39
CA VAL A 8 -17.69 -9.40 6.36
C VAL A 8 -17.74 -8.40 7.52
N LEU A 9 -18.90 -7.80 7.79
CA LEU A 9 -19.04 -6.86 8.91
C LEU A 9 -18.84 -7.56 10.28
N ALA A 10 -19.33 -8.79 10.42
CA ALA A 10 -19.10 -9.59 11.62
C ALA A 10 -17.61 -9.93 11.82
N SER A 11 -16.91 -10.37 10.77
CA SER A 11 -15.46 -10.62 10.80
C SER A 11 -14.66 -9.35 11.14
N TYR A 12 -15.05 -8.19 10.61
CA TYR A 12 -14.42 -6.91 10.97
C TYR A 12 -14.61 -6.55 12.44
N ASN A 13 -15.83 -6.73 12.97
CA ASN A 13 -16.11 -6.46 14.38
C ASN A 13 -15.34 -7.41 15.30
N LEU A 14 -15.24 -8.70 14.95
CA LEU A 14 -14.41 -9.67 15.67
C LEU A 14 -12.93 -9.29 15.65
N ALA A 15 -12.41 -8.86 14.50
CA ALA A 15 -11.04 -8.36 14.38
C ALA A 15 -10.78 -7.19 15.35
N ARG A 16 -11.72 -6.25 15.42
CA ARG A 16 -11.66 -5.09 16.32
C ARG A 16 -11.75 -5.49 17.80
N MET A 17 -12.58 -6.48 18.12
CA MET A 17 -12.68 -7.02 19.48
C MET A 17 -11.35 -7.68 19.89
N HIS A 18 -10.74 -8.50 19.02
CA HIS A 18 -9.44 -9.12 19.29
C HIS A 18 -8.28 -8.12 19.35
N SER A 19 -8.30 -7.03 18.57
CA SER A 19 -7.25 -6.02 18.61
C SER A 19 -7.30 -5.17 19.89
N SER A 20 -8.51 -4.88 20.38
CA SER A 20 -8.75 -4.05 21.57
C SER A 20 -8.90 -4.86 22.87
N GLY A 21 -9.14 -6.17 22.79
CA GLY A 21 -9.42 -7.02 23.96
C GLY A 21 -10.83 -6.84 24.54
N ILE A 22 -11.79 -6.32 23.75
CA ILE A 22 -13.16 -6.07 24.22
C ILE A 22 -13.98 -7.36 24.08
N GLY A 23 -14.39 -7.94 25.21
CA GLY A 23 -15.25 -9.13 25.25
C GLY A 23 -14.56 -10.45 24.83
N VAL A 24 -13.30 -10.40 24.39
CA VAL A 24 -12.45 -11.53 24.04
C VAL A 24 -11.01 -11.24 24.46
N LEU A 25 -10.17 -12.28 24.58
CA LEU A 25 -8.75 -12.09 24.87
C LEU A 25 -8.07 -11.34 23.71
N ARG A 26 -7.28 -10.32 24.05
CA ARG A 26 -6.53 -9.54 23.07
C ARG A 26 -5.54 -10.46 22.33
N SER A 27 -5.64 -10.48 21.00
CA SER A 27 -4.75 -11.24 20.12
C SER A 27 -4.54 -10.47 18.83
N CYS A 28 -3.34 -9.92 18.65
CA CYS A 28 -2.98 -9.20 17.42
C CYS A 28 -2.97 -10.15 16.22
N THR A 29 -2.46 -11.38 16.38
CA THR A 29 -2.39 -12.37 15.32
C THR A 29 -3.78 -12.72 14.79
N THR A 30 -4.72 -13.02 15.70
CA THR A 30 -6.10 -13.34 15.33
C THR A 30 -6.84 -12.14 14.74
N ALA A 31 -6.59 -10.93 15.25
CA ALA A 31 -7.15 -9.72 14.68
C ALA A 31 -6.68 -9.51 13.23
N VAL A 32 -5.38 -9.72 12.96
CA VAL A 32 -4.81 -9.62 11.61
C VAL A 32 -5.44 -10.65 10.66
N GLU A 33 -5.63 -11.89 11.09
CA GLU A 33 -6.30 -12.92 10.28
C GLU A 33 -7.73 -12.53 9.90
N PHE A 34 -8.51 -12.01 10.85
CA PHE A 34 -9.86 -11.55 10.56
C PHE A 34 -9.88 -10.31 9.65
N TYR A 35 -8.98 -9.35 9.87
CA TYR A 35 -8.85 -8.20 8.97
C TYR A 35 -8.43 -8.62 7.55
N LYS A 36 -7.52 -9.58 7.42
CA LYS A 36 -7.14 -10.17 6.14
C LYS A 36 -8.35 -10.79 5.44
N ASN A 37 -9.17 -11.58 6.14
CA ASN A 37 -10.36 -12.19 5.54
C ASN A 37 -11.39 -11.15 5.05
N VAL A 38 -11.53 -10.03 5.77
CA VAL A 38 -12.35 -8.90 5.35
C VAL A 38 -11.76 -8.24 4.09
N ALA A 39 -10.45 -8.00 4.11
CA ALA A 39 -9.72 -7.43 2.99
C ALA A 39 -9.73 -8.33 1.75
N GLU A 40 -9.88 -9.65 1.85
CA GLU A 40 -9.95 -10.53 0.68
C GLU A 40 -11.33 -10.54 -0.01
N ARG A 41 -12.40 -10.13 0.69
CA ARG A 41 -13.79 -10.26 0.23
C ARG A 41 -14.37 -9.02 -0.46
N GLY A 42 -13.64 -7.91 -0.50
CA GLY A 42 -14.11 -6.71 -1.20
C GLY A 42 -14.00 -6.81 -2.73
N ARG A 43 -14.76 -5.97 -3.43
CA ARG A 43 -14.74 -5.88 -4.90
C ARG A 43 -13.60 -4.98 -5.39
N TRP A 44 -12.36 -5.33 -5.04
CA TRP A 44 -11.20 -4.44 -5.25
C TRP A 44 -10.77 -4.31 -6.70
N SER A 45 -11.06 -5.32 -7.54
CA SER A 45 -10.82 -5.24 -8.98
C SER A 45 -11.62 -4.12 -9.65
N GLU A 46 -12.87 -3.92 -9.25
CA GLU A 46 -13.72 -2.80 -9.72
C GLU A 46 -13.12 -1.47 -9.30
N LYS A 47 -12.72 -1.34 -8.02
CA LYS A 47 -12.11 -0.12 -7.51
C LYS A 47 -10.74 0.19 -8.13
N LEU A 48 -9.98 -0.85 -8.50
CA LEU A 48 -8.72 -0.69 -9.26
C LEU A 48 -9.01 -0.18 -10.68
N MET A 49 -10.04 -0.68 -11.35
CA MET A 49 -10.47 -0.17 -12.65
C MET A 49 -10.97 1.27 -12.58
N GLU A 50 -11.68 1.66 -11.52
CA GLU A 50 -12.09 3.05 -11.28
C GLU A 50 -10.89 3.99 -11.06
N ALA A 51 -9.85 3.52 -10.36
CA ALA A 51 -8.61 4.27 -10.16
C ALA A 51 -7.89 4.46 -11.50
N TYR A 52 -7.81 3.41 -12.31
CA TYR A 52 -7.23 3.45 -13.65
C TYR A 52 -8.02 4.37 -14.60
N GLY A 53 -9.35 4.33 -14.54
CA GLY A 53 -10.22 5.22 -15.32
C GLY A 53 -9.98 6.69 -14.98
N ALA A 54 -9.96 7.03 -13.68
CA ALA A 54 -9.65 8.39 -13.23
C ALA A 54 -8.27 8.86 -13.71
N TYR A 55 -7.26 7.99 -13.65
CA TYR A 55 -5.91 8.29 -14.13
C TYR A 55 -5.89 8.57 -15.65
N LYS A 56 -6.58 7.74 -16.44
CA LYS A 56 -6.70 7.91 -17.90
C LYS A 56 -7.39 9.20 -18.32
N GLU A 57 -8.36 9.64 -17.54
CA GLU A 57 -9.08 10.90 -17.76
C GLU A 57 -8.30 12.13 -17.28
N GLY A 58 -7.09 11.93 -16.74
CA GLY A 58 -6.25 13.02 -16.23
C GLY A 58 -6.64 13.49 -14.82
N ARG A 59 -7.57 12.83 -14.14
CA ARG A 59 -7.95 13.11 -12.74
C ARG A 59 -6.94 12.47 -11.78
N ARG A 60 -5.71 13.00 -11.77
CA ARG A 60 -4.55 12.40 -11.08
C ARG A 60 -4.72 12.31 -9.56
N ASP A 61 -5.21 13.36 -8.91
CA ASP A 61 -5.43 13.35 -7.46
C ASP A 61 -6.49 12.32 -7.03
N GLU A 62 -7.57 12.20 -7.80
CA GLU A 62 -8.61 11.19 -7.55
C GLU A 62 -8.06 9.77 -7.73
N ALA A 63 -7.30 9.54 -8.79
CA ALA A 63 -6.63 8.26 -9.00
C ALA A 63 -5.67 7.95 -7.85
N ALA A 64 -4.88 8.93 -7.41
CA ALA A 64 -3.94 8.79 -6.30
C ALA A 64 -4.63 8.38 -5.01
N ILE A 65 -5.74 9.03 -4.63
CA ILE A 65 -6.54 8.65 -3.45
C ILE A 65 -7.03 7.20 -3.55
N LYS A 66 -7.55 6.80 -4.71
CA LYS A 66 -8.07 5.44 -4.92
C LYS A 66 -6.95 4.40 -4.86
N TYR A 67 -5.80 4.67 -5.47
CA TYR A 67 -4.63 3.78 -5.40
C TYR A 67 -4.04 3.72 -4.00
N LEU A 68 -3.95 4.83 -3.25
CA LEU A 68 -3.51 4.82 -1.84
C LEU A 68 -4.38 3.90 -1.00
N PHE A 69 -5.69 4.03 -1.13
CA PHE A 69 -6.62 3.17 -0.40
C PHE A 69 -6.38 1.68 -0.69
N LEU A 70 -6.20 1.32 -1.96
CA LEU A 70 -5.93 -0.07 -2.37
C LEU A 70 -4.51 -0.52 -1.97
N ALA A 71 -3.54 0.38 -1.97
CA ALA A 71 -2.18 0.10 -1.55
C ALA A 71 -2.09 -0.23 -0.06
N GLU A 72 -2.89 0.46 0.78
CA GLU A 72 -3.04 0.15 2.21
C GLU A 72 -3.74 -1.19 2.47
N LEU A 73 -4.55 -1.67 1.52
CA LEU A 73 -5.11 -3.03 1.56
C LEU A 73 -4.10 -4.09 1.08
N GLY A 74 -2.89 -3.69 0.69
CA GLY A 74 -1.83 -4.60 0.25
C GLY A 74 -1.83 -4.91 -1.24
N TYR A 75 -2.67 -4.27 -2.07
CA TYR A 75 -2.70 -4.55 -3.50
C TYR A 75 -1.42 -4.04 -4.17
N GLU A 76 -0.56 -4.97 -4.60
CA GLU A 76 0.68 -4.67 -5.34
C GLU A 76 0.44 -3.76 -6.55
N PRO A 77 -0.57 -3.98 -7.43
CA PRO A 77 -0.79 -3.09 -8.56
C PRO A 77 -1.16 -1.67 -8.15
N ALA A 78 -1.77 -1.50 -6.98
CA ALA A 78 -2.10 -0.18 -6.47
C ALA A 78 -0.87 0.50 -5.86
N GLN A 79 -0.03 -0.23 -5.12
CA GLN A 79 1.25 0.23 -4.58
C GLN A 79 2.16 0.76 -5.69
N THR A 80 2.28 0.02 -6.79
CA THR A 80 3.12 0.45 -7.92
C THR A 80 2.55 1.63 -8.68
N ASN A 81 1.23 1.67 -8.90
CA ASN A 81 0.59 2.79 -9.57
C ASN A 81 0.63 4.09 -8.74
N ILE A 82 0.45 4.04 -7.42
CA ILE A 82 0.62 5.24 -6.59
C ILE A 82 2.09 5.67 -6.58
N ALA A 83 3.03 4.73 -6.44
CA ALA A 83 4.45 5.06 -6.45
C ALA A 83 4.85 5.75 -7.76
N TYR A 84 4.32 5.28 -8.89
CA TYR A 84 4.50 5.90 -10.20
C TYR A 84 3.93 7.33 -10.29
N ILE A 85 2.73 7.56 -9.75
CA ILE A 85 2.10 8.89 -9.74
C ILE A 85 2.95 9.86 -8.91
N LEU A 86 3.44 9.41 -7.75
CA LEU A 86 4.28 10.21 -6.85
C LEU A 86 5.66 10.50 -7.45
N ASP A 87 6.33 9.50 -8.05
CA ASP A 87 7.62 9.63 -8.77
C ASP A 87 7.59 10.79 -9.78
N ARG A 88 6.44 10.97 -10.44
CA ARG A 88 6.25 11.95 -11.52
C ARG A 88 5.70 13.29 -11.03
N GLY A 89 5.38 13.43 -9.74
CA GLY A 89 4.74 14.64 -9.20
C GLY A 89 3.38 14.90 -9.85
N GLU A 90 2.63 13.85 -10.21
CA GLU A 90 1.36 14.04 -10.92
C GLU A 90 0.18 14.30 -9.99
N ALA A 91 0.35 14.11 -8.68
CA ALA A 91 -0.66 14.35 -7.65
C ALA A 91 -0.31 15.55 -6.76
N ASP A 92 0.14 16.64 -7.39
CA ASP A 92 0.63 17.85 -6.71
C ASP A 92 -0.42 18.51 -5.81
N SER A 93 -1.70 18.52 -6.20
CA SER A 93 -2.74 19.12 -5.36
C SER A 93 -3.04 18.28 -4.11
N LEU A 94 -2.89 16.96 -4.19
CA LEU A 94 -3.03 16.05 -3.05
C LEU A 94 -1.79 16.05 -2.14
N PHE A 95 -0.61 16.20 -2.72
CA PHE A 95 0.67 16.22 -2.02
C PHE A 95 1.43 17.52 -2.29
N PRO A 96 0.95 18.66 -1.77
CA PRO A 96 1.67 19.93 -1.88
C PRO A 96 2.86 19.90 -0.90
N ALA A 97 3.95 19.30 -1.33
CA ALA A 97 5.17 19.15 -0.55
C ALA A 97 6.39 19.28 -1.47
N SER A 98 7.59 19.41 -0.88
CA SER A 98 8.81 19.35 -1.66
C SER A 98 8.93 18.01 -2.38
N LYS A 99 9.63 18.01 -3.51
CA LYS A 99 9.85 16.80 -4.32
C LYS A 99 10.44 15.67 -3.47
N GLU A 100 11.33 15.99 -2.53
CA GLU A 100 11.95 15.05 -1.61
C GLU A 100 10.90 14.33 -0.73
N ASN A 101 9.98 15.09 -0.12
CA ASN A 101 8.91 14.52 0.71
C ASN A 101 7.96 13.61 -0.08
N VAL A 102 7.76 13.91 -1.36
CA VAL A 102 6.94 13.08 -2.26
C VAL A 102 7.67 11.79 -2.63
N LEU A 103 8.98 11.86 -2.89
CA LEU A 103 9.83 10.70 -3.18
C LEU A 103 9.94 9.77 -1.94
N GLU A 104 10.00 10.31 -0.73
CA GLU A 104 9.92 9.50 0.51
C GLU A 104 8.62 8.69 0.60
N ARG A 105 7.50 9.23 0.10
CA ARG A 105 6.23 8.48 0.06
C ARG A 105 6.25 7.42 -1.05
N ALA A 106 6.86 7.73 -2.18
CA ALA A 106 6.97 6.81 -3.31
C ALA A 106 7.87 5.59 -2.99
N ILE A 107 9.03 5.80 -2.37
CA ILE A 107 9.95 4.70 -2.02
C ILE A 107 9.30 3.69 -1.08
N VAL A 108 8.46 4.14 -0.14
CA VAL A 108 7.71 3.25 0.76
C VAL A 108 6.79 2.33 -0.04
N GLN A 109 6.13 2.85 -1.07
CA GLN A 109 5.22 2.06 -1.91
C GLN A 109 5.98 1.12 -2.84
N TRP A 110 7.13 1.55 -3.38
CA TRP A 110 8.05 0.67 -4.11
C TRP A 110 8.57 -0.47 -3.21
N GLN A 111 8.93 -0.19 -1.96
CA GLN A 111 9.38 -1.22 -1.01
C GLN A 111 8.28 -2.26 -0.75
N ARG A 112 7.05 -1.80 -0.53
CA ARG A 112 5.90 -2.71 -0.33
C ARG A 112 5.65 -3.60 -1.55
N ALA A 113 5.73 -3.05 -2.76
CA ALA A 113 5.56 -3.83 -3.99
C ALA A 113 6.73 -4.82 -4.22
N ALA A 114 7.98 -4.42 -3.92
CA ALA A 114 9.14 -5.29 -4.02
C ALA A 114 9.09 -6.47 -3.04
N ASN A 115 8.54 -6.25 -1.84
CA ASN A 115 8.28 -7.32 -0.85
C ASN A 115 7.23 -8.33 -1.33
N GLN A 116 6.42 -7.95 -2.32
CA GLN A 116 5.49 -8.85 -3.04
C GLN A 116 6.11 -9.38 -4.35
N GLU A 117 7.44 -9.33 -4.45
CA GLU A 117 8.23 -9.86 -5.56
C GLU A 117 8.03 -9.16 -6.92
N TYR A 118 7.47 -7.94 -6.93
CA TYR A 118 7.34 -7.19 -8.17
C TYR A 118 8.71 -6.74 -8.71
N PRO A 119 9.14 -7.21 -9.90
CA PRO A 119 10.52 -6.99 -10.36
C PRO A 119 10.83 -5.52 -10.66
N LEU A 120 9.89 -4.78 -11.25
CA LEU A 120 10.12 -3.36 -11.58
C LEU A 120 10.22 -2.49 -10.31
N ALA A 121 9.57 -2.87 -9.21
CA ALA A 121 9.75 -2.17 -7.93
C ALA A 121 11.17 -2.36 -7.39
N ARG A 122 11.76 -3.56 -7.53
CA ARG A 122 13.16 -3.79 -7.11
C ARG A 122 14.14 -2.95 -7.93
N ILE A 123 13.90 -2.80 -9.23
CA ILE A 123 14.69 -1.90 -10.09
C ILE A 123 14.53 -0.45 -9.62
N LYS A 124 13.29 -0.02 -9.35
CA LYS A 124 13.01 1.33 -8.84
C LYS A 124 13.70 1.62 -7.50
N LEU A 125 13.70 0.68 -6.57
CA LEU A 125 14.45 0.83 -5.32
C LEU A 125 15.95 0.96 -5.58
N GLY A 126 16.49 0.20 -6.53
CA GLY A 126 17.87 0.35 -7.00
C GLY A 126 18.17 1.77 -7.49
N ASP A 127 17.30 2.34 -8.33
CA ASP A 127 17.43 3.73 -8.80
C ASP A 127 17.40 4.72 -7.62
N TYR A 128 16.45 4.54 -6.69
CA TYR A 128 16.30 5.38 -5.51
C TYR A 128 17.57 5.38 -4.65
N HIS A 129 18.15 4.21 -4.37
CA HIS A 129 19.39 4.08 -3.63
C HIS A 129 20.60 4.63 -4.38
N TYR A 130 20.67 4.40 -5.70
CA TYR A 130 21.79 4.87 -6.52
C TYR A 130 21.83 6.40 -6.61
N TYR A 131 20.68 7.05 -6.79
CA TYR A 131 20.57 8.50 -6.91
C TYR A 131 20.33 9.24 -5.59
N GLY A 132 20.12 8.52 -4.48
CA GLY A 132 19.84 9.10 -3.17
C GLY A 132 18.47 9.78 -3.07
N TRP A 133 17.48 9.31 -3.85
CA TRP A 133 16.11 9.86 -3.83
C TRP A 133 15.31 9.28 -2.69
N GLY A 134 14.63 10.12 -1.90
CA GLY A 134 13.71 9.66 -0.84
C GLY A 134 14.35 8.79 0.25
N THR A 135 15.68 8.64 0.24
CA THR A 135 16.47 7.96 1.26
C THR A 135 17.20 9.01 2.09
N PRO A 136 17.14 8.98 3.43
CA PRO A 136 18.08 9.72 4.26
C PRO A 136 19.52 9.40 3.82
N ALA A 137 20.43 10.37 3.92
CA ALA A 137 21.81 10.25 3.44
C ALA A 137 22.68 9.20 4.17
N ASP A 138 22.11 8.32 4.99
CA ASP A 138 22.84 7.26 5.68
C ASP A 138 22.87 5.98 4.83
N TYR A 139 23.97 5.84 4.09
CA TYR A 139 24.33 4.72 3.22
C TYR A 139 24.71 3.43 3.99
N GLU A 140 23.94 3.01 5.00
CA GLU A 140 24.35 1.89 5.87
C GLU A 140 23.30 0.77 6.09
N GLN A 141 22.32 0.62 5.20
CA GLN A 141 21.42 -0.56 5.20
C GLN A 141 21.40 -1.33 3.87
N VAL A 142 22.53 -1.38 3.16
CA VAL A 142 22.74 -2.29 2.02
C VAL A 142 23.94 -3.20 2.28
N SER A 143 23.86 -3.99 3.35
CA SER A 143 24.49 -5.31 3.44
C SER A 143 23.83 -6.03 4.62
N PHE A 144 23.75 -7.37 4.58
CA PHE A 144 23.05 -8.24 5.55
C PHE A 144 21.56 -8.47 5.29
N GLN A 145 21.27 -9.21 4.21
CA GLN A 145 20.33 -10.33 4.29
C GLN A 145 20.66 -11.41 3.24
N GLU A 146 21.94 -11.81 3.17
CA GLU A 146 22.34 -13.14 2.68
C GLU A 146 23.07 -13.87 3.80
N THR A 147 22.32 -14.34 4.81
CA THR A 147 22.68 -15.52 5.60
C THR A 147 21.38 -16.10 6.15
N VAL A 148 20.80 -17.06 5.43
CA VAL A 148 19.83 -17.99 6.03
C VAL A 148 20.67 -19.10 6.70
N PRO A 149 20.41 -19.46 7.97
CA PRO A 149 21.04 -20.60 8.61
C PRO A 149 20.60 -21.94 8.00
#